data_AF-A0A2S8RTL1-F1
#
_entry.id   AF-A0A2S8RTL1-F1
#
_cell.length_a   1.000
_cell.length_b   1.000
_cell.length_c   1.000
_cell.angle_alpha   90.00
_cell.angle_beta   90.00
_cell.angle_gamma   90.00
#
_symmetry.space_group_name_H-M   'P 1'
#
loop_
_entity.id
_entity.type
_entity.pdbx_description
1 polymer ?
#
loop_
_entity_poly.entity_id
_entity_poly.type
_entity_poly.pdbx_seq_one_letter_code
_entity_poly.pdbx_strand_id
1 'polypeptide(L)'
;MKLSPLFPLAMLFAASAVHAQMNQIFGALQSAQSVITQTKQLLPPTPASSAQGSQQVVNEQETQIYNSRKVADEQARQQAQQDSARISAADQAQYQMQRQREQAAAKRASDEDDAEALAVENASIRRDAERQQRATAEAQSMPPLCPGLDIHKLGIGGFFVACKNKGATEPQMLARLGALPMMQQALYTDIIQDIYENNVTDIKKGNAIAAYDTRCTAQNNCQRIAW
;
A
#
# COMPACT_ATOMS: atom_id res chain seq x y z
N MET A 1 -20.38 -26.06 55.14
CA MET A 1 -19.35 -27.04 54.73
C MET A 1 -19.94 -27.97 53.67
N LYS A 2 -19.14 -28.29 52.63
CA LYS A 2 -19.34 -29.24 51.49
C LYS A 2 -20.13 -28.65 50.28
N LEU A 3 -19.46 -28.29 49.16
CA LEU A 3 -18.88 -29.09 48.02
C LEU A 3 -20.01 -29.67 47.15
N SER A 4 -20.16 -29.51 45.83
CA SER A 4 -19.35 -29.18 44.62
C SER A 4 -20.35 -28.94 43.45
N PRO A 5 -20.04 -28.98 42.12
CA PRO A 5 -18.79 -28.88 41.34
C PRO A 5 -18.84 -27.72 40.33
N LEU A 6 -17.81 -27.49 39.49
CA LEU A 6 -17.92 -27.09 38.07
C LEU A 6 -16.52 -26.90 37.44
N PHE A 7 -16.21 -27.85 36.54
CA PHE A 7 -15.32 -27.90 35.37
C PHE A 7 -14.05 -27.01 35.22
N PRO A 8 -12.90 -27.61 34.87
CA PRO A 8 -11.72 -26.90 34.37
C PRO A 8 -11.88 -26.56 32.88
N LEU A 9 -11.66 -25.31 32.49
CA LEU A 9 -11.49 -24.93 31.09
C LEU A 9 -10.00 -24.97 30.75
N ALA A 10 -9.59 -26.00 30.01
CA ALA A 10 -8.34 -26.00 29.28
C ALA A 10 -8.53 -25.21 27.96
N MET A 11 -7.73 -24.17 27.75
CA MET A 11 -7.53 -23.55 26.43
C MET A 11 -6.02 -23.46 26.20
N LEU A 12 -5.53 -24.42 25.43
CA LEU A 12 -4.27 -24.39 24.71
C LEU A 12 -4.38 -23.35 23.58
N PHE A 13 -3.46 -22.40 23.50
CA PHE A 13 -3.11 -21.79 22.21
C PHE A 13 -1.59 -21.80 22.06
N ALA A 14 -1.20 -22.44 20.95
CA ALA A 14 0.14 -22.82 20.57
C ALA A 14 0.97 -21.62 20.11
N ALA A 15 2.26 -21.65 20.43
CA ALA A 15 3.26 -20.89 19.69
C ALA A 15 3.44 -21.53 18.31
N SER A 16 3.20 -20.76 17.25
CA SER A 16 3.61 -21.10 15.88
C SER A 16 4.27 -19.90 15.23
N ALA A 17 5.51 -19.61 15.61
CA ALA A 17 6.43 -18.89 14.75
C ALA A 17 6.95 -19.90 13.72
N VAL A 18 6.30 -19.93 12.56
CA VAL A 18 6.74 -20.71 11.41
C VAL A 18 8.01 -20.08 10.85
N HIS A 19 9.08 -20.86 10.96
CA HIS A 19 10.30 -20.89 10.17
C HIS A 19 10.29 -20.09 8.86
N ALA A 20 11.11 -19.03 8.82
CA ALA A 20 11.61 -18.46 7.58
C ALA A 20 12.61 -19.46 6.95
N GLN A 21 12.09 -20.38 6.16
CA GLN A 21 12.88 -21.26 5.30
C GLN A 21 12.90 -20.64 3.90
N MET A 22 13.80 -19.67 3.69
CA MET A 22 14.07 -19.14 2.35
C MET A 22 15.25 -19.91 1.76
N ASN A 23 14.95 -20.70 0.73
CA ASN A 23 15.90 -21.51 -0.02
C ASN A 23 17.14 -20.70 -0.46
N GLN A 24 18.31 -21.10 0.04
CA GLN A 24 19.48 -21.17 -0.81
C GLN A 24 19.31 -22.39 -1.70
N ILE A 25 19.37 -22.24 -3.03
CA ILE A 25 19.70 -23.32 -3.99
C ILE A 25 19.85 -22.69 -5.39
N PHE A 26 21.11 -22.67 -5.84
CA PHE A 26 21.67 -22.46 -7.19
C PHE A 26 21.51 -21.07 -7.85
N GLY A 27 22.56 -20.40 -8.34
CA GLY A 27 23.86 -20.87 -8.81
C GLY A 27 23.88 -20.87 -10.35
N ALA A 28 24.76 -20.05 -10.94
CA ALA A 28 24.92 -19.75 -12.38
C ALA A 28 23.78 -18.89 -12.96
N LEU A 29 24.03 -17.65 -13.43
CA LEU A 29 24.78 -17.37 -14.65
C LEU A 29 25.57 -16.05 -14.53
N GLN A 30 26.76 -16.12 -13.95
CA GLN A 30 27.87 -15.25 -14.35
C GLN A 30 28.60 -15.96 -15.50
N SER A 31 28.11 -15.82 -16.73
CA SER A 31 28.84 -16.26 -17.93
C SER A 31 28.19 -15.73 -19.21
N ALA A 32 28.69 -14.60 -19.71
CA ALA A 32 28.78 -14.27 -21.15
C ALA A 32 29.35 -12.85 -21.36
N GLN A 33 30.44 -12.52 -20.67
CA GLN A 33 31.43 -11.60 -21.22
C GLN A 33 32.69 -12.44 -21.45
N SER A 34 33.29 -12.32 -22.63
CA SER A 34 34.47 -13.05 -23.14
C SER A 34 34.26 -14.41 -23.84
N VAL A 35 33.53 -14.44 -24.96
CA VAL A 35 33.88 -15.34 -26.08
C VAL A 35 33.66 -14.60 -27.42
N ILE A 36 34.51 -13.60 -27.71
CA ILE A 36 34.76 -13.14 -29.08
C ILE A 36 36.27 -12.92 -29.22
N THR A 37 37.03 -14.01 -29.14
CA THR A 37 38.45 -14.03 -29.54
C THR A 37 38.88 -15.47 -29.85
N GLN A 38 38.10 -16.23 -30.63
CA GLN A 38 38.62 -17.49 -31.18
C GLN A 38 37.86 -17.99 -32.41
N THR A 39 37.87 -17.21 -33.48
CA THR A 39 37.64 -17.72 -34.85
C THR A 39 38.71 -17.16 -35.80
N LYS A 40 39.96 -17.15 -35.32
CA LYS A 40 41.13 -17.07 -36.19
C LYS A 40 41.79 -18.45 -36.15
N GLN A 41 41.91 -19.06 -37.33
CA GLN A 41 42.76 -20.22 -37.63
C GLN A 41 42.25 -21.59 -37.18
N LEU A 42 41.37 -22.17 -37.99
CA LEU A 42 41.38 -23.61 -38.26
C LEU A 42 41.24 -23.83 -39.77
N LEU A 43 42.36 -23.74 -40.49
CA LEU A 43 42.55 -24.40 -41.79
C LEU A 43 43.73 -25.38 -41.61
N PRO A 44 43.59 -26.67 -41.99
CA PRO A 44 44.70 -27.62 -41.98
C PRO A 44 45.68 -27.38 -43.14
N PRO A 45 46.97 -27.78 -43.02
CA PRO A 45 48.00 -27.50 -44.01
C PRO A 45 48.26 -28.63 -45.03
N THR A 46 48.73 -28.20 -46.23
CA THR A 46 49.62 -28.89 -47.22
C THR A 46 49.09 -30.08 -48.05
N PRO A 47 49.64 -30.39 -49.26
CA PRO A 47 50.96 -30.03 -49.79
C PRO A 47 51.03 -29.44 -51.21
N ALA A 48 52.24 -28.96 -51.53
CA ALA A 48 52.70 -28.52 -52.84
C ALA A 48 52.60 -29.63 -53.90
N SER A 49 52.30 -29.23 -55.14
CA SER A 49 52.74 -29.92 -56.35
C SER A 49 52.84 -28.93 -57.50
N SER A 50 54.01 -28.96 -58.13
CA SER A 50 54.46 -28.20 -59.29
C SER A 50 53.69 -28.54 -60.57
N ALA A 51 53.32 -27.50 -61.34
CA ALA A 51 53.24 -27.50 -62.80
C ALA A 51 53.15 -26.02 -63.23
N GLN A 52 54.27 -25.36 -63.55
CA GLN A 52 54.88 -25.26 -64.88
C GLN A 52 53.92 -24.68 -65.95
N GLY A 53 54.37 -23.56 -66.50
CA GLY A 53 53.69 -22.63 -67.40
C GLY A 53 52.72 -23.24 -68.41
N SER A 54 51.61 -22.53 -68.59
CA SER A 54 50.80 -22.55 -69.80
C SER A 54 50.25 -21.14 -70.02
N GLN A 55 50.29 -20.73 -71.27
CA GLN A 55 50.22 -19.35 -71.72
C GLN A 55 48.87 -18.68 -71.40
N GLN A 56 48.96 -17.38 -71.11
CA GLN A 56 47.85 -16.43 -71.21
C GLN A 56 47.21 -16.51 -72.59
N VAL A 57 46.07 -17.20 -72.67
CA VAL A 57 44.96 -16.81 -73.53
C VAL A 57 43.71 -16.99 -72.68
N VAL A 58 43.50 -16.06 -71.74
CA VAL A 58 42.21 -15.96 -71.06
C VAL A 58 41.24 -15.42 -72.10
N ASN A 59 40.38 -16.31 -72.57
CA ASN A 59 39.34 -16.06 -73.55
C ASN A 59 38.45 -14.91 -73.02
N GLU A 60 38.23 -13.85 -73.81
CA GLU A 60 37.42 -12.68 -73.43
C GLU A 60 36.03 -13.09 -72.87
N GLN A 61 35.53 -14.25 -73.32
CA GLN A 61 34.27 -14.82 -72.90
C GLN A 61 34.25 -15.35 -71.45
N GLU A 62 35.34 -15.95 -70.95
CA GLU A 62 35.44 -16.39 -69.54
C GLU A 62 35.55 -15.18 -68.59
N THR A 63 36.22 -14.12 -69.03
CA THR A 63 36.35 -12.88 -68.24
C THR A 63 35.00 -12.16 -68.11
N GLN A 64 34.17 -12.18 -69.17
CA GLN A 64 32.80 -11.63 -69.10
C GLN A 64 31.88 -12.41 -68.17
N ILE A 65 31.93 -13.75 -68.19
CA ILE A 65 31.12 -14.60 -67.30
C ILE A 65 31.52 -14.40 -65.82
N TYR A 66 32.82 -14.28 -65.55
CA TYR A 66 33.33 -13.98 -64.21
C TYR A 66 32.84 -12.63 -63.70
N ASN A 67 32.96 -11.57 -64.51
CA ASN A 67 32.53 -10.22 -64.13
C ASN A 67 31.02 -10.13 -63.93
N SER A 68 30.21 -10.80 -64.76
CA SER A 68 28.75 -10.80 -64.62
C SER A 68 28.27 -11.57 -63.39
N ARG A 69 28.92 -12.70 -63.02
CA ARG A 69 28.68 -13.36 -61.73
C ARG A 69 29.01 -12.46 -60.54
N LYS A 70 30.13 -11.73 -60.62
CA LYS A 70 30.55 -10.83 -59.55
C LYS A 70 29.53 -9.72 -59.29
N VAL A 71 28.98 -9.12 -60.36
CA VAL A 71 27.93 -8.10 -60.27
C VAL A 71 26.63 -8.69 -59.70
N ALA A 72 26.25 -9.91 -60.10
CA ALA A 72 25.07 -10.59 -59.57
C ALA A 72 25.21 -10.89 -58.06
N ASP A 73 26.38 -11.36 -57.62
CA ASP A 73 26.68 -11.59 -56.20
C ASP A 73 26.67 -10.29 -55.40
N GLU A 74 27.15 -9.19 -56.00
CA GLU A 74 27.20 -7.87 -55.37
C GLU A 74 25.80 -7.25 -55.24
N GLN A 75 24.94 -7.43 -56.24
CA GLN A 75 23.51 -7.09 -56.14
C GLN A 75 22.78 -7.95 -55.11
N ALA A 76 23.02 -9.27 -55.08
CA ALA A 76 22.39 -10.16 -54.10
C ALA A 76 22.79 -9.76 -52.66
N ARG A 77 24.04 -9.35 -52.44
CA ARG A 77 24.50 -8.82 -51.15
C ARG A 77 23.85 -7.49 -50.76
N GLN A 78 23.68 -6.57 -51.71
CA GLN A 78 22.98 -5.30 -51.43
C GLN A 78 21.51 -5.52 -51.07
N GLN A 79 20.85 -6.44 -51.76
CA GLN A 79 19.46 -6.78 -51.52
C GLN A 79 19.28 -7.45 -50.14
N ALA A 80 20.15 -8.40 -49.80
CA ALA A 80 20.16 -9.04 -48.48
C ALA A 80 20.40 -8.03 -47.33
N GLN A 81 21.25 -7.00 -47.54
CA GLN A 81 21.46 -5.94 -46.56
C GLN A 81 20.23 -5.04 -46.38
N GLN A 82 19.54 -4.68 -47.47
CA GLN A 82 18.30 -3.89 -47.41
C GLN A 82 17.17 -4.66 -46.72
N ASP A 83 17.02 -5.95 -47.04
CA ASP A 83 16.02 -6.81 -46.42
C ASP A 83 16.29 -6.98 -44.91
N SER A 84 17.56 -7.18 -44.54
CA SER A 84 17.97 -7.26 -43.13
C SER A 84 17.67 -5.96 -42.36
N ALA A 85 17.92 -4.80 -42.98
CA ALA A 85 17.61 -3.50 -42.38
C ALA A 85 16.09 -3.28 -42.21
N ARG A 86 15.29 -3.70 -43.20
CA ARG A 86 13.82 -3.62 -43.14
C ARG A 86 13.24 -4.52 -42.05
N ILE A 87 13.70 -5.76 -41.96
CA ILE A 87 13.25 -6.71 -40.92
C ILE A 87 13.60 -6.16 -39.54
N SER A 88 14.84 -5.68 -39.34
CA SER A 88 15.26 -5.11 -38.07
C SER A 88 14.45 -3.87 -37.67
N ALA A 89 14.12 -2.99 -38.62
CA ALA A 89 13.28 -1.82 -38.36
C ALA A 89 11.83 -2.21 -38.00
N ALA A 90 11.27 -3.24 -38.66
CA ALA A 90 9.94 -3.74 -38.37
C ALA A 90 9.87 -4.39 -36.97
N ASP A 91 10.88 -5.18 -36.60
CA ASP A 91 10.98 -5.81 -35.28
C ASP A 91 11.11 -4.75 -34.17
N GLN A 92 11.93 -3.70 -34.38
CA GLN A 92 12.03 -2.59 -33.43
C GLN A 92 10.71 -1.85 -33.26
N ALA A 93 9.98 -1.60 -34.36
CA ALA A 93 8.67 -0.95 -34.30
C ALA A 93 7.65 -1.79 -33.54
N GLN A 94 7.64 -3.12 -33.74
CA GLN A 94 6.78 -4.03 -32.97
C GLN A 94 7.11 -4.02 -31.48
N TYR A 95 8.40 -4.09 -31.13
CA TYR A 95 8.82 -4.06 -29.74
C TYR A 95 8.40 -2.76 -29.02
N GLN A 96 8.56 -1.61 -29.69
CA GLN A 96 8.12 -0.32 -29.16
C GLN A 96 6.61 -0.26 -28.99
N MET A 97 5.84 -0.75 -29.96
CA MET A 97 4.38 -0.79 -29.87
C MET A 97 3.92 -1.69 -28.71
N GLN A 98 4.55 -2.86 -28.53
CA GLN A 98 4.24 -3.76 -27.43
C GLN A 98 4.50 -3.11 -26.08
N ARG A 99 5.66 -2.46 -25.90
CA ARG A 99 6.00 -1.71 -24.68
C ARG A 99 4.99 -0.60 -24.37
N GLN A 100 4.54 0.13 -25.37
CA GLN A 100 3.51 1.17 -25.17
C GLN A 100 2.18 0.56 -24.74
N ARG A 101 1.78 -0.58 -25.30
CA ARG A 101 0.55 -1.29 -24.88
C ARG A 101 0.65 -1.79 -23.45
N GLU A 102 1.78 -2.37 -23.07
CA GLU A 102 2.03 -2.82 -21.70
C GLU A 102 1.97 -1.65 -20.70
N GLN A 103 2.59 -0.52 -21.03
CA GLN A 103 2.52 0.69 -20.20
C GLN A 103 1.09 1.25 -20.10
N ALA A 104 0.35 1.28 -21.20
CA ALA A 104 -1.03 1.74 -21.21
C ALA A 104 -1.95 0.81 -20.42
N ALA A 105 -1.74 -0.51 -20.49
CA ALA A 105 -2.48 -1.50 -19.71
C ALA A 105 -2.16 -1.38 -18.21
N ALA A 106 -0.88 -1.26 -17.85
CA ALA A 106 -0.47 -1.06 -16.46
C ALA A 106 -1.03 0.24 -15.88
N LYS A 107 -1.04 1.32 -16.67
CA LYS A 107 -1.65 2.59 -16.25
C LYS A 107 -3.15 2.46 -16.01
N ARG A 108 -3.89 1.78 -16.90
CA ARG A 108 -5.33 1.54 -16.70
C ARG A 108 -5.61 0.73 -15.44
N ALA A 109 -4.84 -0.34 -15.20
CA ALA A 109 -4.99 -1.14 -14.00
C ALA A 109 -4.75 -0.31 -12.72
N SER A 110 -3.69 0.52 -12.71
CA SER A 110 -3.43 1.43 -11.59
C SER A 110 -4.55 2.47 -11.40
N ASP A 111 -5.04 3.07 -12.49
CA ASP A 111 -6.13 4.06 -12.42
C ASP A 111 -7.44 3.40 -11.92
N GLU A 112 -7.69 2.13 -12.24
CA GLU A 112 -8.82 1.33 -11.74
C GLU A 112 -8.68 1.00 -10.24
N ASP A 113 -7.50 0.58 -9.79
CA ASP A 113 -7.21 0.31 -8.38
C ASP A 113 -7.39 1.58 -7.51
N ASP A 114 -6.91 2.73 -8.00
CA ASP A 114 -7.08 4.03 -7.34
C ASP A 114 -8.57 4.42 -7.25
N ALA A 115 -9.34 4.17 -8.32
CA ALA A 115 -10.77 4.44 -8.33
C ALA A 115 -11.52 3.55 -7.34
N GLU A 116 -11.14 2.27 -7.20
CA GLU A 116 -11.72 1.37 -6.21
C GLU A 116 -11.38 1.81 -4.78
N ALA A 117 -10.12 2.17 -4.51
CA ALA A 117 -9.71 2.68 -3.20
C ALA A 117 -10.51 3.92 -2.78
N LEU A 118 -10.68 4.87 -3.70
CA LEU A 118 -11.50 6.06 -3.47
C LEU A 118 -12.98 5.71 -3.24
N ALA A 119 -13.53 4.72 -3.95
CA ALA A 119 -14.90 4.28 -3.75
C ALA A 119 -15.10 3.66 -2.37
N VAL A 120 -14.15 2.84 -1.90
CA VAL A 120 -14.17 2.22 -0.56
C VAL A 120 -14.09 3.28 0.53
N GLU A 121 -13.21 4.27 0.39
CA GLU A 121 -13.08 5.38 1.34
C GLU A 121 -14.35 6.24 1.37
N ASN A 122 -14.90 6.62 0.22
CA ASN A 122 -16.15 7.37 0.19
C ASN A 122 -17.32 6.58 0.82
N ALA A 123 -17.36 5.26 0.62
CA ALA A 123 -18.35 4.39 1.26
C ALA A 123 -18.14 4.28 2.78
N SER A 124 -16.91 4.30 3.29
CA SER A 124 -16.66 4.33 4.74
C SER A 124 -17.11 5.66 5.35
N ILE A 125 -16.74 6.79 4.74
CA ILE A 125 -17.14 8.14 5.17
C ILE A 125 -18.66 8.25 5.25
N ARG A 126 -19.38 7.75 4.23
CA ARG A 126 -20.85 7.76 4.24
C ARG A 126 -21.44 6.92 5.37
N ARG A 127 -20.92 5.71 5.60
CA ARG A 127 -21.37 4.86 6.71
C ARG A 127 -21.11 5.50 8.07
N ASP A 128 -19.99 6.19 8.23
CA ASP A 128 -19.66 6.87 9.48
C ASP A 128 -20.54 8.09 9.70
N ALA A 129 -20.82 8.86 8.65
CA ALA A 129 -21.80 9.96 8.70
C ALA A 129 -23.21 9.45 9.08
N GLU A 130 -23.67 8.35 8.48
CA GLU A 130 -24.96 7.74 8.82
C GLU A 130 -25.01 7.24 10.26
N ARG A 131 -23.93 6.60 10.75
CA ARG A 131 -23.81 6.17 12.16
C ARG A 131 -23.87 7.36 13.10
N GLN A 132 -23.17 8.44 12.79
CA GLN A 132 -23.16 9.65 13.62
C GLN A 132 -24.52 10.35 13.63
N GLN A 133 -25.22 10.39 12.49
CA GLN A 133 -26.58 10.92 12.42
C GLN A 133 -27.55 10.11 13.28
N ARG A 134 -27.48 8.77 13.23
CA ARG A 134 -28.29 7.90 14.08
C ARG A 134 -27.99 8.12 15.56
N ALA A 135 -26.72 8.14 15.95
CA ALA A 135 -26.34 8.41 17.34
C ALA A 135 -26.85 9.78 17.81
N THR A 136 -26.76 10.81 16.96
CA THR A 136 -27.29 12.15 17.25
C THR A 136 -28.82 12.13 17.45
N ALA A 137 -29.55 11.50 16.53
CA ALA A 137 -31.00 11.37 16.62
C ALA A 137 -31.44 10.58 17.87
N GLU A 138 -30.73 9.50 18.19
CA GLU A 138 -30.95 8.71 19.40
C GLU A 138 -30.76 9.58 20.65
N ALA A 139 -29.67 10.33 20.79
CA ALA A 139 -29.48 11.19 21.96
C ALA A 139 -30.47 12.35 22.06
N GLN A 140 -30.94 12.89 20.93
CA GLN A 140 -32.01 13.89 20.92
C GLN A 140 -33.34 13.31 21.42
N SER A 141 -33.60 12.02 21.15
CA SER A 141 -34.79 11.32 21.63
C SER A 141 -34.74 10.93 23.11
N MET A 142 -33.54 10.90 23.71
CA MET A 142 -33.40 10.53 25.11
C MET A 142 -33.88 11.67 26.04
N PRO A 143 -34.60 11.37 27.14
CA PRO A 143 -35.00 12.38 28.13
C PRO A 143 -33.77 13.02 28.77
N PRO A 144 -33.70 14.34 29.05
CA PRO A 144 -32.48 15.00 29.52
C PRO A 144 -31.83 14.28 30.71
N LEU A 145 -30.50 14.12 30.70
CA LEU A 145 -29.75 13.35 31.69
C LEU A 145 -30.11 13.75 33.13
N CYS A 146 -30.25 15.05 33.36
CA CYS A 146 -30.60 15.61 34.66
C CYS A 146 -31.64 16.72 34.50
N PRO A 147 -32.94 16.37 34.54
CA PRO A 147 -34.00 17.34 34.36
C PRO A 147 -33.95 18.43 35.44
N GLY A 148 -34.19 19.68 35.01
CA GLY A 148 -34.17 20.86 35.87
C GLY A 148 -32.78 21.40 36.20
N LEU A 149 -31.71 20.86 35.62
CA LEU A 149 -30.37 21.45 35.67
C LEU A 149 -30.04 22.14 34.34
N ASP A 150 -29.44 23.31 34.44
CA ASP A 150 -29.07 24.14 33.29
C ASP A 150 -27.54 24.18 33.18
N ILE A 151 -27.03 23.58 32.11
CA ILE A 151 -25.60 23.51 31.83
C ILE A 151 -24.98 24.89 31.59
N HIS A 152 -25.73 25.84 31.06
CA HIS A 152 -25.24 27.19 30.78
C HIS A 152 -25.03 28.00 32.07
N LYS A 153 -25.79 27.68 33.13
CA LYS A 153 -25.63 28.30 34.45
C LYS A 153 -24.56 27.64 35.29
N LEU A 154 -24.43 26.33 35.19
CA LEU A 154 -23.54 25.55 36.05
C LEU A 154 -22.14 25.37 35.47
N GLY A 155 -21.96 25.54 34.15
CA GLY A 155 -20.77 25.06 33.45
C GLY A 155 -20.80 23.53 33.29
N ILE A 156 -19.98 23.00 32.38
CA ILE A 156 -20.08 21.58 31.99
C ILE A 156 -19.70 20.63 33.13
N GLY A 157 -18.58 20.91 33.83
CA GLY A 157 -18.15 20.12 34.97
C GLY A 157 -19.07 20.27 36.18
N GLY A 158 -19.56 21.49 36.43
CA GLY A 158 -20.56 21.77 37.45
C GLY A 158 -21.89 21.05 37.18
N PHE A 159 -22.32 20.96 35.92
CA PHE A 159 -23.49 20.20 35.51
C PHE A 159 -23.32 18.70 35.80
N PHE A 160 -22.18 18.11 35.46
CA PHE A 160 -21.91 16.69 35.76
C PHE A 160 -21.85 16.40 37.27
N VAL A 161 -21.25 17.28 38.07
CA VAL A 161 -21.29 17.16 39.54
C VAL A 161 -22.73 17.24 40.07
N ALA A 162 -23.52 18.22 39.58
CA ALA A 162 -24.91 18.36 40.00
C ALA A 162 -25.77 17.15 39.59
N CYS A 163 -25.50 16.57 38.42
CA CYS A 163 -26.11 15.32 37.95
C CYS A 163 -25.81 14.14 38.88
N LYS A 164 -24.52 13.93 39.17
CA LYS A 164 -24.06 12.90 40.10
C LYS A 164 -24.69 13.06 41.48
N ASN A 165 -24.72 14.28 42.01
CA ASN A 165 -25.33 14.58 43.31
C ASN A 165 -26.85 14.29 43.35
N LYS A 166 -27.52 14.27 42.19
CA LYS A 166 -28.92 13.84 42.04
C LYS A 166 -29.09 12.34 41.84
N GLY A 167 -28.02 11.56 41.90
CA GLY A 167 -28.04 10.10 41.81
C GLY A 167 -27.80 9.54 40.42
N ALA A 168 -27.39 10.36 39.43
CA ALA A 168 -26.91 9.83 38.17
C ALA A 168 -25.67 8.96 38.40
N THR A 169 -25.58 7.82 37.72
CA THR A 169 -24.40 6.94 37.77
C THR A 169 -23.44 7.26 36.62
N GLU A 170 -22.17 6.92 36.78
CA GLU A 170 -21.15 7.12 35.74
C GLU A 170 -21.56 6.45 34.42
N PRO A 171 -22.00 5.17 34.38
CA PRO A 171 -22.47 4.56 33.15
C PRO A 171 -23.65 5.29 32.50
N GLN A 172 -24.56 5.86 33.28
CA GLN A 172 -25.68 6.64 32.74
C GLN A 172 -25.20 7.95 32.09
N MET A 173 -24.21 8.61 32.68
CA MET A 173 -23.62 9.82 32.12
C MET A 173 -22.81 9.53 30.86
N LEU A 174 -22.01 8.46 30.85
CA LEU A 174 -21.20 8.05 29.71
C LEU A 174 -22.06 7.56 28.52
N ALA A 175 -23.15 6.83 28.78
CA ALA A 175 -24.08 6.38 27.73
C ALA A 175 -24.68 7.56 26.94
N ARG A 176 -24.71 8.75 27.54
CA ARG A 176 -25.20 9.98 26.89
C ARG A 176 -24.24 10.57 25.89
N LEU A 177 -22.95 10.25 26.01
CA LEU A 177 -21.90 10.89 25.22
C LEU A 177 -21.85 10.36 23.78
N GLY A 178 -22.35 9.16 23.51
CA GLY A 178 -22.18 8.47 22.22
C GLY A 178 -22.67 9.24 20.98
N ALA A 179 -23.50 10.26 21.18
CA ALA A 179 -24.00 11.15 20.14
C ALA A 179 -23.16 12.39 19.85
N LEU A 180 -22.17 12.68 20.70
CA LEU A 180 -21.31 13.85 20.54
C LEU A 180 -20.21 13.56 19.50
N PRO A 181 -19.58 14.58 18.91
CA PRO A 181 -18.35 14.38 18.14
C PRO A 181 -17.27 13.68 18.98
N MET A 182 -16.48 12.79 18.38
CA MET A 182 -15.48 11.95 19.09
C MET A 182 -14.59 12.73 20.07
N MET A 183 -14.11 13.91 19.68
CA MET A 183 -13.29 14.77 20.55
C MET A 183 -14.06 15.22 21.80
N GLN A 184 -15.35 15.57 21.67
CA GLN A 184 -16.19 15.92 22.81
C GLN A 184 -16.53 14.69 23.67
N GLN A 185 -16.68 13.51 23.05
CA GLN A 185 -16.88 12.26 23.80
C GLN A 185 -15.69 12.00 24.71
N ALA A 186 -14.47 12.06 24.18
CA ALA A 186 -13.24 11.87 24.95
C ALA A 186 -13.14 12.89 26.09
N LEU A 187 -13.25 14.19 25.78
CA LEU A 187 -13.20 15.26 26.78
C LEU A 187 -14.22 15.07 27.91
N TYR A 188 -15.48 14.80 27.58
CA TYR A 188 -16.50 14.64 28.62
C TYR A 188 -16.37 13.31 29.38
N THR A 189 -15.83 12.27 28.75
CA THR A 189 -15.49 11.01 29.43
C THR A 189 -14.45 11.27 30.50
N ASP A 190 -13.37 11.97 30.18
CA ASP A 190 -12.30 12.30 31.13
C ASP A 190 -12.84 13.12 32.31
N ILE A 191 -13.64 14.15 32.04
CA ILE A 191 -14.26 14.99 33.08
C ILE A 191 -15.17 14.15 33.99
N ILE A 192 -16.02 13.30 33.42
CA ILE A 192 -16.94 12.45 34.17
C ILE A 192 -16.14 11.48 35.05
N GLN A 193 -15.13 10.81 34.49
CA GLN A 193 -14.27 9.88 35.21
C GLN A 193 -13.59 10.57 36.39
N ASP A 194 -12.97 11.74 36.18
CA ASP A 194 -12.31 12.48 37.25
C ASP A 194 -13.29 12.90 38.36
N ILE A 195 -14.54 13.23 38.02
CA ILE A 195 -15.60 13.55 39.00
C ILE A 195 -16.02 12.32 39.83
N TYR A 196 -16.13 11.14 39.21
CA TYR A 196 -16.52 9.92 39.93
C TYR A 196 -15.36 9.32 40.72
N GLU A 197 -14.19 9.15 40.10
CA GLU A 197 -12.99 8.59 40.72
C GLU A 197 -12.55 9.39 41.95
N ASN A 198 -12.56 10.73 41.87
CA ASN A 198 -12.17 11.60 42.99
C ASN A 198 -13.36 11.97 43.91
N ASN A 199 -14.50 11.30 43.73
CA ASN A 199 -15.75 11.54 44.44
C ASN A 199 -16.13 13.03 44.60
N VAL A 200 -16.00 13.82 43.54
CA VAL A 200 -16.28 15.25 43.56
C VAL A 200 -17.77 15.51 43.75
N THR A 201 -18.11 16.35 44.72
CA THR A 201 -19.49 16.79 45.02
C THR A 201 -19.65 18.31 44.94
N ASP A 202 -18.55 19.07 44.91
CA ASP A 202 -18.56 20.53 44.79
C ASP A 202 -18.60 20.99 43.33
N ILE A 203 -19.51 21.91 43.02
CA ILE A 203 -19.76 22.42 41.68
C ILE A 203 -18.56 23.20 41.14
N LYS A 204 -17.89 24.00 41.98
CA LYS A 204 -16.73 24.80 41.56
C LYS A 204 -15.56 23.89 41.21
N LYS A 205 -15.33 22.84 42.02
CA LYS A 205 -14.32 21.82 41.76
C LYS A 205 -14.61 21.06 40.46
N GLY A 206 -15.87 20.70 40.20
CA GLY A 206 -16.29 20.14 38.91
C GLY A 206 -15.92 21.04 37.72
N ASN A 207 -16.18 22.34 37.82
CA ASN A 207 -15.78 23.29 36.77
C ASN A 207 -14.26 23.45 36.63
N ALA A 208 -13.50 23.33 37.71
CA ALA A 208 -12.05 23.35 37.67
C ALA A 208 -11.48 22.16 36.89
N ILE A 209 -12.06 20.96 37.09
CA ILE A 209 -11.76 19.75 36.31
C ILE A 209 -12.02 20.00 34.83
N ALA A 210 -13.25 20.41 34.49
CA ALA A 210 -13.60 20.68 33.10
C ALA A 210 -12.72 21.74 32.43
N ALA A 211 -12.35 22.80 33.15
CA ALA A 211 -11.46 23.83 32.64
C ALA A 211 -10.03 23.30 32.43
N TYR A 212 -9.57 22.39 33.29
CA TYR A 212 -8.29 21.71 33.12
C TYR A 212 -8.31 20.83 31.88
N ASP A 213 -9.26 19.89 31.78
CA ASP A 213 -9.33 18.94 30.66
C ASP A 213 -9.53 19.66 29.32
N THR A 214 -10.32 20.74 29.30
CA THR A 214 -10.49 21.54 28.07
C THR A 214 -9.16 22.16 27.61
N ARG A 215 -8.37 22.73 28.53
CA ARG A 215 -7.04 23.28 28.19
C ARG A 215 -6.09 22.16 27.75
N CYS A 216 -6.20 21.02 28.42
CA CYS A 216 -5.42 19.81 28.19
C CYS A 216 -5.60 19.31 26.75
N THR A 217 -6.85 19.09 26.34
CA THR A 217 -7.22 18.67 24.99
C THR A 217 -6.79 19.70 23.94
N ALA A 218 -6.90 21.00 24.25
CA ALA A 218 -6.49 22.05 23.32
C ALA A 218 -4.96 22.16 23.14
N GLN A 219 -4.18 21.81 24.17
CA GLN A 219 -2.72 21.96 24.18
C GLN A 219 -1.97 20.64 23.92
N ASN A 220 -2.67 19.51 23.78
CA ASN A 220 -2.09 18.16 23.65
C ASN A 220 -1.06 17.83 24.75
N ASN A 221 -1.22 18.37 25.96
CA ASN A 221 -0.28 18.18 27.06
C ASN A 221 -1.01 17.80 28.33
N CYS A 222 -1.38 16.52 28.41
CA CYS A 222 -2.18 15.98 29.49
C CYS A 222 -1.38 15.14 30.46
N GLN A 223 -1.23 15.66 31.68
CA GLN A 223 -0.92 14.84 32.85
C GLN A 223 -2.17 14.72 33.70
N ARG A 224 -2.59 13.50 34.04
CA ARG A 224 -3.74 13.33 34.93
C ARG A 224 -3.34 13.82 36.32
N ILE A 225 -4.09 14.76 36.89
CA ILE A 225 -3.86 15.28 38.24
C ILE A 225 -4.89 14.69 39.20
N ALA A 226 -4.50 14.48 40.46
CA ALA A 226 -5.43 14.06 41.50
C ALA A 226 -6.26 15.28 41.95
N TRP A 227 -7.58 15.11 42.06
CA TRP A 227 -8.53 16.20 42.32
C TRP A 227 -9.01 16.25 43.76
#